data_AF-A0A958DTT7-F1
#
_entry.id   AF-A0A958DTT7-F1
#
_cell.length_a   1.000
_cell.length_b   1.000
_cell.length_c   1.000
_cell.angle_alpha   90.00
_cell.angle_beta   90.00
_cell.angle_gamma   90.00
#
_symmetry.space_group_name_H-M   'P 1'
#
loop_
_entity.id
_entity.type
_entity.pdbx_description
1 polymer ?
#
loop_
_entity_poly.entity_id
_entity_poly.type
_entity_poly.pdbx_seq_one_letter_code
_entity_poly.pdbx_strand_id
1 'polypeptide(L)'
;MDNRFFEQPILNSPYEYPARHWELDKDGQPTQQIIDNRRRAEFITPIPKPKKRKGTDKQAALVFDEGKGISSEKQQYDPTPVINQLRTHVDNWRNLPNPNDWKVTPETARLLKHWRHHKFNSIRPFFCQVEAVETAIWLTEVAPKMGKTGSRFLEHLENANNDANPELMRLALKMATGAGKTTVMAMLIAWQTINAVRRPASPRFSRGFLIVTPGLTIKDRLRVLQPNDPDSYYQSRELVPSDLLEDLLRAKIVITNYHSFKLRERMELSKGGRALLQGRGEALNTLETEGQMLQRVMPDLMGMKNIMVLN
;
A
#
# COMPACT_ATOMS: atom_id res chain seq x y z
N MET A 1 39.50 -5.35 -15.28
CA MET A 1 38.73 -4.15 -14.92
C MET A 1 37.91 -4.52 -13.70
N ASP A 2 38.22 -3.92 -12.54
CA ASP A 2 37.38 -4.06 -11.35
C ASP A 2 35.98 -3.53 -11.67
N ASN A 3 35.00 -4.40 -11.60
CA ASN A 3 33.62 -4.04 -11.82
C ASN A 3 33.01 -3.68 -10.46
N ARG A 4 33.31 -2.45 -10.01
CA ARG A 4 32.89 -1.90 -8.71
C ARG A 4 31.38 -2.02 -8.46
N PHE A 5 30.57 -2.02 -9.51
CA PHE A 5 29.14 -2.27 -9.40
C PHE A 5 28.81 -3.65 -8.81
N PHE A 6 29.52 -4.71 -9.20
CA PHE A 6 29.25 -6.06 -8.68
C PHE A 6 29.83 -6.29 -7.29
N GLU A 7 30.89 -5.58 -6.94
CA GLU A 7 31.49 -5.63 -5.60
C GLU A 7 30.66 -4.84 -4.59
N GLN A 8 30.14 -3.67 -4.99
CA GLN A 8 29.34 -2.78 -4.14
C GLN A 8 28.10 -2.24 -4.87
N PRO A 9 27.08 -3.08 -5.12
CA PRO A 9 25.88 -2.67 -5.85
C PRO A 9 25.01 -1.69 -5.05
N ILE A 10 25.09 -1.73 -3.72
CA ILE A 10 24.27 -0.91 -2.82
C ILE A 10 25.10 0.26 -2.30
N LEU A 11 24.72 1.49 -2.70
CA LEU A 11 25.44 2.73 -2.38
C LEU A 11 24.88 3.51 -1.18
N ASN A 12 23.66 3.19 -0.74
CA ASN A 12 22.93 3.96 0.27
C ASN A 12 22.55 3.07 1.45
N SER A 13 22.50 3.68 2.63
CA SER A 13 21.89 3.08 3.81
C SER A 13 20.37 2.88 3.58
N PRO A 14 19.77 1.76 4.00
CA PRO A 14 18.33 1.55 3.89
C PRO A 14 17.52 2.45 4.84
N TYR A 15 18.18 3.15 5.75
CA TYR A 15 17.56 4.00 6.77
C TYR A 15 17.64 5.49 6.46
N GLU A 16 18.47 5.89 5.49
CA GLU A 16 18.72 7.29 5.16
C GLU A 16 18.12 7.64 3.80
N TYR A 17 18.04 8.94 3.53
CA TYR A 17 17.59 9.43 2.24
C TYR A 17 18.55 8.93 1.13
N PRO A 18 18.05 8.34 0.03
CA PRO A 18 18.88 7.84 -1.05
C PRO A 18 19.53 9.00 -1.81
N ALA A 19 20.82 9.21 -1.58
CA ALA A 19 21.56 10.35 -2.14
C ALA A 19 22.35 10.00 -3.41
N ARG A 20 22.59 8.71 -3.69
CA ARG A 20 23.43 8.28 -4.81
C ARG A 20 22.84 7.11 -5.57
N HIS A 21 23.18 6.98 -6.84
CA HIS A 21 22.85 5.77 -7.60
C HIS A 21 23.86 5.50 -8.72
N TRP A 22 23.96 4.23 -9.13
CA TRP A 22 24.70 3.85 -10.32
C TRP A 22 23.97 4.33 -11.58
N GLU A 23 24.66 5.01 -12.47
CA GLU A 23 24.15 5.34 -13.80
C GLU A 23 23.96 4.05 -14.61
N LEU A 24 22.84 3.98 -15.32
CA LEU A 24 22.52 2.89 -16.24
C LEU A 24 22.48 3.45 -17.66
N ASP A 25 23.04 2.70 -18.62
CA ASP A 25 22.93 3.04 -20.03
C ASP A 25 21.52 2.79 -20.60
N LYS A 26 21.34 3.06 -21.89
CA LYS A 26 20.05 2.87 -22.60
C LYS A 26 19.59 1.40 -22.63
N ASP A 27 20.49 0.46 -22.40
CA ASP A 27 20.21 -0.98 -22.33
C ASP A 27 20.08 -1.47 -20.87
N GLY A 28 20.13 -0.56 -19.88
CA GLY A 28 19.99 -0.84 -18.46
C GLY A 28 21.25 -1.40 -17.80
N GLN A 29 22.41 -1.33 -18.47
CA GLN A 29 23.68 -1.82 -17.93
C GLN A 29 24.40 -0.72 -17.13
N PRO A 30 25.04 -1.07 -16.00
CA PRO A 30 25.74 -0.10 -15.15
C PRO A 30 27.00 0.44 -15.84
N THR A 31 27.10 1.76 -15.98
CA THR A 31 28.23 2.44 -16.63
C THR A 31 29.46 2.59 -15.74
N GLN A 32 29.39 2.06 -14.50
CA GLN A 32 30.37 2.29 -13.41
C GLN A 32 30.46 3.74 -12.93
N GLN A 33 29.57 4.63 -13.38
CA GLN A 33 29.50 6.00 -12.88
C GLN A 33 28.50 6.10 -11.73
N ILE A 34 28.87 6.86 -10.70
CA ILE A 34 27.99 7.17 -9.57
C ILE A 34 27.44 8.58 -9.78
N ILE A 35 26.13 8.71 -9.72
CA ILE A 35 25.43 10.00 -9.76
C ILE A 35 25.03 10.37 -8.32
N ASP A 36 25.39 11.58 -7.90
CA ASP A 36 25.11 12.13 -6.57
C ASP A 36 23.72 12.76 -6.45
N ASN A 37 22.69 12.01 -6.85
CA ASN A 37 21.31 12.31 -6.50
C ASN A 37 20.46 11.05 -6.40
N ARG A 38 19.22 11.22 -5.91
CA ARG A 38 18.21 10.18 -5.90
C ARG A 38 17.83 9.77 -7.32
N ARG A 39 17.89 8.47 -7.63
CA ARG A 39 17.37 7.94 -8.89
C ARG A 39 15.89 8.29 -9.06
N ARG A 40 15.56 8.90 -10.20
CA ARG A 40 14.16 9.20 -10.57
C ARG A 40 13.38 7.89 -10.73
N ALA A 41 12.08 7.93 -10.43
CA ALA A 41 11.22 6.83 -10.85
C ALA A 41 11.19 6.83 -12.38
N GLU A 42 11.39 5.66 -13.00
CA GLU A 42 11.29 5.42 -14.44
C GLU A 42 10.86 3.97 -14.67
N PHE A 43 10.05 3.70 -15.69
CA PHE A 43 9.75 2.34 -16.13
C PHE A 43 10.83 1.88 -17.10
N ILE A 44 11.79 1.12 -16.59
CA ILE A 44 12.74 0.40 -17.44
C ILE A 44 12.06 -0.92 -17.78
N THR A 45 11.55 -1.08 -19.01
CA THR A 45 11.05 -2.37 -19.49
C THR A 45 12.25 -3.29 -19.69
N PRO A 46 12.48 -4.29 -18.82
CA PRO A 46 13.60 -5.19 -18.99
C PRO A 46 13.15 -6.26 -19.97
N ILE A 47 13.08 -5.93 -21.26
CA ILE A 47 13.01 -6.96 -22.30
C ILE A 47 14.47 -7.36 -22.56
N PRO A 48 14.91 -8.57 -22.16
CA PRO A 48 16.24 -9.05 -22.51
C PRO A 48 16.32 -9.11 -24.03
N LYS A 49 17.10 -8.23 -24.65
CA LYS A 49 17.31 -8.29 -26.09
C LYS A 49 18.08 -9.59 -26.39
N PRO A 50 17.58 -10.47 -27.27
CA PRO A 50 18.26 -11.72 -27.58
C PRO A 50 19.66 -11.42 -28.16
N LYS A 51 20.67 -12.13 -27.65
CA LYS A 51 22.11 -11.90 -27.94
C LYS A 51 22.53 -12.09 -29.41
N LYS A 52 21.64 -12.47 -30.33
CA LYS A 52 21.95 -12.68 -31.76
C LYS A 52 21.03 -11.86 -32.64
N ARG A 53 21.52 -10.72 -33.14
CA ARG A 53 20.92 -10.03 -34.30
C ARG A 53 21.58 -10.54 -35.57
N LYS A 54 20.94 -11.49 -36.26
CA LYS A 54 21.16 -11.73 -37.69
C LYS A 54 19.91 -11.26 -38.41
N GLY A 55 20.02 -10.18 -39.19
CA GLY A 55 18.95 -9.67 -40.05
C GLY A 55 18.65 -8.19 -39.84
N THR A 56 18.58 -7.45 -40.94
CA THR A 56 18.26 -6.01 -41.06
C THR A 56 16.76 -5.72 -41.00
N ASP A 57 15.98 -6.51 -40.27
CA ASP A 57 14.57 -6.21 -40.04
C ASP A 57 14.37 -5.83 -38.57
N LYS A 58 14.05 -4.56 -38.33
CA LYS A 58 13.58 -4.08 -37.03
C LYS A 58 12.22 -4.71 -36.76
N GLN A 59 12.23 -5.88 -36.11
CA GLN A 59 11.02 -6.47 -35.56
C GLN A 59 10.38 -5.45 -34.60
N ALA A 60 9.17 -5.00 -34.94
CA ALA A 60 8.37 -4.13 -34.09
C ALA A 60 8.24 -4.75 -32.70
N ALA A 61 8.29 -3.91 -31.66
CA ALA A 61 8.09 -4.36 -30.29
C ALA A 61 6.74 -5.10 -30.21
N LEU A 62 6.78 -6.40 -29.90
CA LEU A 62 5.60 -7.17 -29.59
C LEU A 62 4.99 -6.56 -28.31
N VAL A 63 3.90 -5.84 -28.49
CA VAL A 63 3.01 -5.41 -27.42
C VAL A 63 2.45 -6.68 -26.80
N PHE A 64 2.86 -6.99 -25.56
CA PHE A 64 2.24 -8.05 -24.79
C PHE A 64 0.82 -7.59 -24.40
N ASP A 65 -0.12 -7.90 -25.29
CA ASP A 65 -1.56 -7.86 -25.02
C ASP A 65 -1.86 -8.99 -24.03
N GLU A 66 -2.24 -8.66 -22.80
CA GLU A 66 -2.82 -9.61 -21.82
C GLU A 66 -4.25 -10.02 -22.22
N GLY A 67 -4.46 -10.36 -23.51
CA GLY A 67 -5.66 -11.02 -24.01
C GLY A 67 -6.98 -10.27 -23.79
N LYS A 68 -6.95 -8.94 -23.65
CA LYS A 68 -8.18 -8.13 -23.49
C LYS A 68 -8.28 -6.94 -24.43
N GLY A 69 -7.31 -6.68 -25.31
CA GLY A 69 -7.45 -5.64 -26.34
C GLY A 69 -7.63 -4.21 -25.78
N ILE A 70 -7.13 -3.92 -24.58
CA ILE A 70 -7.30 -2.62 -23.89
C ILE A 70 -6.09 -1.69 -24.09
N SER A 71 -4.97 -2.15 -24.63
CA SER A 71 -3.76 -1.33 -24.75
C SER A 71 -3.51 -0.85 -26.18
N SER A 72 -3.98 0.36 -26.51
CA SER A 72 -3.49 1.12 -27.66
C SER A 72 -2.18 1.84 -27.32
N GLU A 73 -1.30 2.11 -28.30
CA GLU A 73 0.00 2.80 -28.10
C GLU A 73 -0.12 4.18 -27.40
N LYS A 74 -1.31 4.81 -27.45
CA LYS A 74 -1.61 6.08 -26.79
C LYS A 74 -2.09 5.95 -25.34
N GLN A 75 -2.34 4.73 -24.86
CA GLN A 75 -2.81 4.41 -23.51
C GLN A 75 -1.71 3.82 -22.60
N GLN A 76 -0.43 4.11 -22.88
CA GLN A 76 0.57 3.99 -21.82
C GLN A 76 0.29 5.08 -20.78
N TYR A 77 -0.47 4.72 -19.75
CA TYR A 77 -0.47 5.45 -18.49
C TYR A 77 0.98 5.45 -18.00
N ASP A 78 1.70 6.53 -18.27
CA ASP A 78 3.03 6.77 -17.71
C ASP A 78 2.88 7.68 -16.48
N PRO A 79 2.67 7.12 -15.26
CA PRO A 79 2.54 7.91 -14.05
C PRO A 79 3.88 8.52 -13.62
N THR A 80 4.98 8.20 -14.30
CA THR A 80 6.33 8.58 -13.94
C THR A 80 6.51 10.10 -13.70
N PRO A 81 5.96 11.00 -14.52
CA PRO A 81 6.08 12.44 -14.28
C PRO A 81 5.39 12.87 -12.98
N VAL A 82 4.18 12.34 -12.71
CA VAL A 82 3.39 12.67 -11.52
C VAL A 82 4.06 12.15 -10.25
N ILE A 83 4.60 10.92 -10.29
CA ILE A 83 5.31 10.31 -9.15
C ILE A 83 6.54 11.13 -8.76
N ASN A 84 7.35 11.52 -9.74
CA ASN A 84 8.55 12.33 -9.47
C ASN A 84 8.18 13.71 -8.92
N GLN A 85 7.12 14.35 -9.41
CA GLN A 85 6.62 15.61 -8.86
C GLN A 85 6.11 15.45 -7.41
N LEU A 86 5.35 14.40 -7.14
CA LEU A 86 4.85 14.11 -5.79
C LEU A 86 6.01 13.90 -4.81
N ARG A 87 7.05 13.15 -5.21
CA ARG A 87 8.28 12.98 -4.40
C ARG A 87 8.91 14.32 -4.05
N THR A 88 9.08 15.22 -5.02
CA THR A 88 9.60 16.57 -4.75
C THR A 88 8.75 17.34 -3.73
N HIS A 89 7.42 17.26 -3.82
CA HIS A 89 6.55 17.92 -2.84
C HIS A 89 6.63 17.30 -1.43
N VAL A 90 6.69 15.98 -1.35
CA VAL A 90 6.87 15.27 -0.07
C VAL A 90 8.24 15.57 0.53
N ASP A 91 9.30 15.62 -0.30
CA ASP A 91 10.66 15.96 0.14
C ASP A 91 10.73 17.40 0.68
N ASN A 92 10.15 18.36 -0.04
CA ASN A 92 10.05 19.76 0.41
C ASN A 92 9.27 19.88 1.72
N TRP A 93 8.16 19.15 1.85
CA TRP A 93 7.37 19.11 3.08
C TRP A 93 8.13 18.46 4.25
N ARG A 94 8.86 17.37 3.99
CA ARG A 94 9.70 16.68 4.99
C ARG A 94 10.78 17.60 5.55
N ASN A 95 11.35 18.47 4.71
CA ASN A 95 12.42 19.39 5.07
C ASN A 95 11.94 20.65 5.81
N LEU A 96 10.64 20.81 6.05
CA LEU A 96 10.13 21.94 6.84
C LEU A 96 10.61 21.83 8.30
N PRO A 97 11.33 22.85 8.82
CA PRO A 97 11.98 22.76 10.13
C PRO A 97 10.99 22.82 11.29
N ASN A 98 9.89 23.55 11.14
CA ASN A 98 8.90 23.73 12.18
C ASN A 98 7.73 22.75 12.01
N PRO A 99 7.45 21.89 13.01
CA PRO A 99 6.32 20.96 12.98
C PRO A 99 4.95 21.61 12.80
N ASN A 100 4.78 22.89 13.21
CA ASN A 100 3.53 23.61 13.03
C ASN A 100 3.21 23.88 11.55
N ASP A 101 4.25 23.94 10.70
CA ASP A 101 4.11 24.18 9.26
C ASP A 101 3.80 22.91 8.48
N TRP A 102 3.83 21.73 9.13
CA TRP A 102 3.56 20.46 8.48
C TRP A 102 2.09 20.31 8.06
N LYS A 103 1.19 21.16 8.55
CA LYS A 103 -0.25 21.16 8.25
C LYS A 103 -0.95 19.82 8.51
N VAL A 104 -0.43 19.01 9.43
CA VAL A 104 -1.03 17.74 9.89
C VAL A 104 -1.68 17.91 11.26
N THR A 105 -2.42 16.91 11.74
CA THR A 105 -2.90 16.89 13.12
C THR A 105 -1.74 16.80 14.13
N PRO A 106 -1.91 17.31 15.36
CA PRO A 106 -1.00 17.08 16.48
C PRO A 106 -0.56 15.62 16.68
N GLU A 107 -1.47 14.67 16.55
CA GLU A 107 -1.20 13.25 16.67
C GLU A 107 -0.29 12.75 15.56
N THR A 108 -0.59 13.13 14.30
CA THR A 108 0.26 12.84 13.15
C THR A 108 1.64 13.49 13.28
N ALA A 109 1.73 14.74 13.77
CA ALA A 109 3.00 15.40 14.01
C ALA A 109 3.86 14.67 15.05
N ARG A 110 3.24 14.13 16.12
CA ARG A 110 3.94 13.28 17.09
C ARG A 110 4.46 11.99 16.45
N LEU A 111 3.64 11.30 15.67
CA LEU A 111 4.06 10.07 14.97
C LEU A 111 5.19 10.33 13.98
N LEU A 112 5.11 11.41 13.20
CA LEU A 112 6.17 11.81 12.28
C LEU A 112 7.48 12.14 13.00
N LYS A 113 7.43 12.88 14.12
CA LYS A 113 8.61 13.12 14.96
C LYS A 113 9.21 11.80 15.46
N HIS A 114 8.36 10.88 15.89
CA HIS A 114 8.78 9.57 16.34
C HIS A 114 9.50 8.79 15.23
N TRP A 115 8.88 8.66 14.05
CA TRP A 115 9.49 7.90 12.95
C TRP A 115 10.74 8.55 12.35
N ARG A 116 10.84 9.89 12.36
CA ARG A 116 11.98 10.61 11.77
C ARG A 116 13.18 10.74 12.70
N HIS A 117 12.95 10.89 14.02
CA HIS A 117 13.99 11.34 14.95
C HIS A 117 14.12 10.52 16.22
N HIS A 118 13.20 9.57 16.48
CA HIS A 118 13.32 8.73 17.66
C HIS A 118 14.59 7.86 17.60
N LYS A 119 15.24 7.74 18.75
CA LYS A 119 16.37 6.83 18.93
C LYS A 119 15.81 5.45 19.26
N PHE A 120 15.52 4.67 18.22
CA PHE A 120 15.10 3.28 18.36
C PHE A 120 16.19 2.45 19.03
N ASN A 121 15.80 1.61 19.97
CA ASN A 121 16.72 0.68 20.64
C ASN A 121 16.93 -0.59 19.81
N SER A 122 15.98 -0.89 18.93
CA SER A 122 15.90 -2.11 18.14
C SER A 122 15.75 -1.77 16.64
N ILE A 123 14.82 -2.45 15.97
CA ILE A 123 14.51 -2.32 14.56
C ILE A 123 13.85 -0.96 14.30
N ARG A 124 14.59 -0.03 13.71
CA ARG A 124 14.03 1.22 13.22
C ARG A 124 13.41 1.05 11.82
N PRO A 125 12.40 1.86 11.47
CA PRO A 125 11.82 1.85 10.13
C PRO A 125 12.85 2.16 9.03
N PHE A 126 12.75 1.49 7.89
CA PHE A 126 13.52 1.87 6.70
C PHE A 126 13.00 3.20 6.14
N PHE A 127 13.87 3.95 5.45
CA PHE A 127 13.49 5.20 4.81
C PHE A 127 12.29 5.01 3.86
N CYS A 128 12.29 3.92 3.08
CA CYS A 128 11.20 3.62 2.16
C CYS A 128 9.86 3.31 2.86
N GLN A 129 9.89 2.80 4.10
CA GLN A 129 8.68 2.58 4.90
C GLN A 129 8.13 3.92 5.40
N VAL A 130 9.01 4.77 5.94
CA VAL A 130 8.65 6.12 6.39
C VAL A 130 8.10 6.94 5.23
N GLU A 131 8.79 6.95 4.09
CA GLU A 131 8.36 7.66 2.89
C GLU A 131 6.98 7.21 2.38
N ALA A 132 6.71 5.90 2.41
CA ALA A 132 5.42 5.37 1.98
C ALA A 132 4.27 5.90 2.85
N VAL A 133 4.45 5.90 4.17
CA VAL A 133 3.46 6.40 5.14
C VAL A 133 3.34 7.92 5.05
N GLU A 134 4.45 8.63 4.93
CA GLU A 134 4.49 10.08 4.72
C GLU A 134 3.76 10.51 3.46
N THR A 135 3.88 9.74 2.38
CA THR A 135 3.16 10.01 1.13
C THR A 135 1.65 9.87 1.33
N ALA A 136 1.19 8.83 2.05
CA ALA A 136 -0.23 8.65 2.37
C ALA A 136 -0.76 9.78 3.29
N ILE A 137 0.03 10.18 4.30
CA ILE A 137 -0.27 11.32 5.17
C ILE A 137 -0.36 12.61 4.37
N TRP A 138 0.61 12.86 3.49
CA TRP A 138 0.67 14.07 2.69
C TRP A 138 -0.56 14.19 1.80
N LEU A 139 -0.95 13.10 1.11
CA LEU A 139 -2.16 13.07 0.28
C LEU A 139 -3.44 13.28 1.09
N THR A 140 -3.52 12.77 2.32
CA THR A 140 -4.75 12.80 3.13
C THR A 140 -4.91 14.10 3.93
N GLU A 141 -3.85 14.62 4.51
CA GLU A 141 -3.90 15.74 5.46
C GLU A 141 -3.38 17.06 4.88
N VAL A 142 -2.36 16.99 4.02
CA VAL A 142 -1.60 18.16 3.57
C VAL A 142 -2.09 18.66 2.22
N ALA A 143 -2.21 17.79 1.22
CA ALA A 143 -2.64 18.12 -0.13
C ALA A 143 -3.97 18.90 -0.17
N PRO A 144 -5.03 18.53 0.60
CA PRO A 144 -6.28 19.31 0.62
C PRO A 144 -6.11 20.75 1.11
N LYS A 145 -5.03 21.07 1.84
CA LYS A 145 -4.73 22.39 2.42
C LYS A 145 -3.68 23.18 1.62
N MET A 146 -3.26 22.67 0.46
CA MET A 146 -2.24 23.29 -0.41
C MET A 146 -2.83 24.01 -1.63
N GLY A 147 -4.15 24.14 -1.71
CA GLY A 147 -4.83 24.77 -2.84
C GLY A 147 -4.58 24.02 -4.15
N LYS A 148 -4.41 24.76 -5.25
CA LYS A 148 -4.31 24.19 -6.62
C LYS A 148 -3.22 23.11 -6.76
N THR A 149 -2.09 23.26 -6.07
CA THR A 149 -0.99 22.29 -6.13
C THR A 149 -1.40 20.93 -5.59
N GLY A 150 -2.08 20.90 -4.44
CA GLY A 150 -2.54 19.66 -3.83
C GLY A 150 -3.74 19.06 -4.55
N SER A 151 -4.71 19.91 -4.94
CA SER A 151 -5.89 19.49 -5.71
C SER A 151 -5.53 18.74 -6.98
N ARG A 152 -4.48 19.16 -7.70
CA ARG A 152 -4.00 18.48 -8.91
C ARG A 152 -3.68 17.00 -8.68
N PHE A 153 -3.03 16.65 -7.56
CA PHE A 153 -2.71 15.25 -7.25
C PHE A 153 -3.95 14.45 -6.85
N LEU A 154 -4.86 15.08 -6.10
CA LEU A 154 -6.11 14.45 -5.68
C LEU A 154 -7.04 14.19 -6.86
N GLU A 155 -7.23 15.18 -7.74
CA GLU A 155 -7.99 15.06 -8.99
C GLU A 155 -7.38 14.00 -9.91
N HIS A 156 -6.05 13.94 -10.01
CA HIS A 156 -5.39 12.88 -10.78
C HIS A 156 -5.69 11.48 -10.23
N LEU A 157 -5.66 11.32 -8.90
CA LEU A 157 -6.00 10.05 -8.25
C LEU A 157 -7.48 9.72 -8.41
N GLU A 158 -8.36 10.71 -8.28
CA GLU A 158 -9.81 10.56 -8.43
C GLU A 158 -10.17 10.13 -9.86
N ASN A 159 -9.62 10.81 -10.87
CA ASN A 159 -9.82 10.45 -12.28
C ASN A 159 -9.32 9.03 -12.58
N ALA A 160 -8.12 8.68 -12.11
CA ALA A 160 -7.59 7.32 -12.28
C ALA A 160 -8.45 6.26 -11.58
N ASN A 161 -9.06 6.59 -10.44
CA ASN A 161 -10.00 5.70 -9.77
C ASN A 161 -11.32 5.60 -10.53
N ASN A 162 -11.86 6.70 -11.05
CA ASN A 162 -13.09 6.71 -11.83
C ASN A 162 -12.97 5.88 -13.11
N ASP A 163 -11.81 5.96 -13.78
CA ASP A 163 -11.53 5.19 -15.00
C ASP A 163 -11.39 3.67 -14.73
N ALA A 164 -10.95 3.28 -13.53
CA ALA A 164 -10.66 1.89 -13.19
C ALA A 164 -11.76 1.21 -12.36
N ASN A 165 -12.22 1.84 -11.29
CA ASN A 165 -13.27 1.35 -10.39
C ASN A 165 -13.91 2.53 -9.60
N PRO A 166 -15.00 3.12 -10.11
CA PRO A 166 -15.54 4.39 -9.61
C PRO A 166 -16.14 4.32 -8.19
N GLU A 167 -16.41 3.14 -7.65
CA GLU A 167 -17.11 2.98 -6.37
C GLU A 167 -16.17 2.90 -5.16
N LEU A 168 -14.87 2.67 -5.39
CA LEU A 168 -13.90 2.48 -4.31
C LEU A 168 -12.62 3.25 -4.60
N MET A 169 -12.34 4.27 -3.79
CA MET A 169 -11.06 4.97 -3.84
C MET A 169 -9.92 4.02 -3.45
N ARG A 170 -8.96 3.86 -4.35
CA ARG A 170 -7.78 3.03 -4.19
C ARG A 170 -6.53 3.89 -4.27
N LEU A 171 -5.62 3.64 -3.33
CA LEU A 171 -4.27 4.17 -3.32
C LEU A 171 -3.30 3.00 -3.27
N ALA A 172 -2.36 2.95 -4.23
CA ALA A 172 -1.35 1.91 -4.29
C ALA A 172 0.02 2.48 -3.93
N LEU A 173 0.69 1.85 -2.95
CA LEU A 173 2.07 2.14 -2.58
C LEU A 173 2.97 1.02 -3.14
N LYS A 174 3.71 1.30 -4.20
CA LYS A 174 4.59 0.31 -4.84
C LYS A 174 5.88 0.14 -4.01
N MET A 175 6.07 -1.06 -3.46
CA MET A 175 7.21 -1.40 -2.61
C MET A 175 7.88 -2.70 -3.05
N ALA A 176 9.21 -2.76 -2.95
CA ALA A 176 9.98 -3.96 -3.24
C ALA A 176 9.67 -5.11 -2.25
N THR A 177 9.89 -6.35 -2.69
CA THR A 177 9.89 -7.51 -1.79
C THR A 177 11.00 -7.37 -0.75
N GLY A 178 10.71 -7.69 0.51
CA GLY A 178 11.67 -7.51 1.62
C GLY A 178 11.73 -6.08 2.20
N ALA A 179 11.10 -5.09 1.56
CA ALA A 179 11.08 -3.70 2.07
C ALA A 179 10.24 -3.50 3.36
N GLY A 180 9.52 -4.54 3.83
CA GLY A 180 8.70 -4.48 5.04
C GLY A 180 7.32 -3.85 4.83
N LYS A 181 6.57 -4.33 3.83
CA LYS A 181 5.17 -3.92 3.57
C LYS A 181 4.29 -4.00 4.82
N THR A 182 4.44 -5.07 5.61
CA THR A 182 3.69 -5.25 6.86
C THR A 182 4.02 -4.17 7.91
N THR A 183 5.25 -3.65 7.94
CA THR A 183 5.59 -2.51 8.81
C THR A 183 4.80 -1.27 8.39
N VAL A 184 4.70 -1.01 7.08
CA VAL A 184 3.91 0.13 6.55
C VAL A 184 2.43 -0.04 6.88
N MET A 185 1.88 -1.25 6.77
CA MET A 185 0.50 -1.53 7.20
C MET A 185 0.31 -1.18 8.68
N ALA A 186 1.23 -1.61 9.55
CA ALA A 186 1.17 -1.28 10.97
C ALA A 186 1.22 0.23 11.20
N MET A 187 2.15 0.94 10.56
CA MET A 187 2.27 2.41 10.68
C MET A 187 1.02 3.14 10.19
N LEU A 188 0.40 2.69 9.09
CA LEU A 188 -0.87 3.24 8.59
C LEU A 188 -2.02 3.00 9.57
N ILE A 189 -2.14 1.78 10.11
CA ILE A 189 -3.15 1.44 11.12
C ILE A 189 -2.96 2.32 12.37
N ALA A 190 -1.72 2.52 12.82
CA ALA A 190 -1.42 3.38 13.96
C ALA A 190 -1.85 4.82 13.72
N TRP A 191 -1.41 5.40 12.59
CA TRP A 191 -1.77 6.76 12.20
C TRP A 191 -3.29 6.96 12.11
N GLN A 192 -3.99 6.04 11.45
CA GLN A 192 -5.43 6.09 11.27
C GLN A 192 -6.17 5.95 12.60
N THR A 193 -5.83 4.94 13.39
CA THR A 193 -6.52 4.64 14.66
C THR A 193 -6.34 5.78 15.67
N ILE A 194 -5.11 6.23 15.91
CA ILE A 194 -4.83 7.25 16.92
C ILE A 194 -5.57 8.55 16.58
N ASN A 195 -5.56 8.94 15.30
CA ASN A 195 -6.29 10.12 14.86
C ASN A 195 -7.82 9.94 14.96
N ALA A 196 -8.36 8.78 14.58
CA ALA A 196 -9.80 8.51 14.69
C ALA A 196 -10.28 8.53 16.15
N VAL A 197 -9.46 8.04 17.08
CA VAL A 197 -9.76 8.01 18.52
C VAL A 197 -9.70 9.41 19.14
N ARG A 198 -8.65 10.18 18.84
CA ARG A 198 -8.45 11.52 19.38
C ARG A 198 -9.32 12.57 18.71
N ARG A 199 -9.84 12.30 17.50
CA ARG A 199 -10.67 13.22 16.71
C ARG A 199 -11.93 12.52 16.17
N PRO A 200 -12.86 12.09 17.04
CA PRO A 200 -14.03 11.29 16.64
C PRO A 200 -15.00 12.03 15.71
N ALA A 201 -14.98 13.37 15.71
CA ALA A 201 -15.79 14.18 14.80
C ALA A 201 -15.23 14.22 13.35
N SER A 202 -13.99 13.77 13.13
CA SER A 202 -13.38 13.79 11.80
C SER A 202 -13.75 12.54 11.00
N PRO A 203 -14.34 12.67 9.80
CA PRO A 203 -14.63 11.52 8.95
C PRO A 203 -13.40 10.98 8.21
N ARG A 204 -12.24 11.65 8.31
CA ARG A 204 -11.05 11.36 7.51
C ARG A 204 -10.28 10.13 7.96
N PHE A 205 -10.47 9.72 9.21
CA PHE A 205 -9.69 8.66 9.82
C PHE A 205 -10.57 7.46 10.16
N SER A 206 -9.96 6.29 10.13
CA SER A 206 -10.63 5.04 10.47
C SER A 206 -9.99 4.36 11.67
N ARG A 207 -10.82 3.63 12.42
CA ARG A 207 -10.39 2.64 13.40
C ARG A 207 -10.79 1.22 13.01
N GLY A 208 -11.36 1.02 11.82
CA GLY A 208 -11.82 -0.27 11.30
C GLY A 208 -11.02 -0.68 10.08
N PHE A 209 -10.36 -1.83 10.14
CA PHE A 209 -9.44 -2.30 9.12
C PHE A 209 -9.80 -3.72 8.68
N LEU A 210 -9.91 -3.91 7.38
CA LEU A 210 -10.03 -5.22 6.76
C LEU A 210 -8.73 -5.53 6.02
N ILE A 211 -8.06 -6.60 6.42
CA ILE A 211 -6.84 -7.08 5.78
C ILE A 211 -7.18 -8.36 5.00
N VAL A 212 -7.08 -8.29 3.68
CA VAL A 212 -7.37 -9.43 2.79
C VAL A 212 -6.06 -10.07 2.36
N THR A 213 -5.95 -11.39 2.52
CA THR A 213 -4.73 -12.15 2.25
C THR A 213 -4.96 -13.22 1.18
N PRO A 214 -3.91 -13.58 0.41
CA PRO A 214 -4.02 -14.60 -0.63
C PRO A 214 -4.08 -16.04 -0.09
N GLY A 215 -3.45 -16.31 1.07
CA GLY A 215 -3.42 -17.65 1.67
C GLY A 215 -3.46 -17.63 3.19
N LEU A 216 -3.81 -18.76 3.80
CA LEU A 216 -3.88 -18.91 5.26
C LEU A 216 -2.53 -18.69 5.94
N THR A 217 -1.43 -19.14 5.32
CA THR A 217 -0.08 -18.93 5.86
C THR A 217 0.27 -17.44 6.01
N ILE A 218 -0.17 -16.59 5.06
CA ILE A 218 0.06 -15.14 5.16
C ILE A 218 -0.88 -14.54 6.20
N LYS A 219 -2.15 -14.97 6.23
CA LYS A 219 -3.12 -14.57 7.26
C LYS A 219 -2.55 -14.76 8.66
N ASP A 220 -2.03 -15.94 8.97
CA ASP A 220 -1.52 -16.27 10.31
C ASP A 220 -0.29 -15.44 10.67
N ARG A 221 0.58 -15.14 9.69
CA ARG A 221 1.75 -14.27 9.88
C ARG A 221 1.40 -12.81 10.11
N LEU A 222 0.26 -12.34 9.59
CA LEU A 222 -0.19 -10.97 9.77
C LEU A 222 -0.82 -10.71 11.14
N ARG A 223 -0.92 -11.71 12.03
CA ARG A 223 -1.37 -11.52 13.43
C ARG A 223 -0.58 -10.44 14.19
N VAL A 224 0.68 -10.21 13.79
CA VAL A 224 1.55 -9.14 14.29
C VAL A 224 0.99 -7.72 14.09
N LEU A 225 -0.04 -7.56 13.26
CA LEU A 225 -0.79 -6.30 13.09
C LEU A 225 -1.89 -6.12 14.14
N GLN A 226 -2.17 -7.11 14.98
CA GLN A 226 -3.11 -6.98 16.08
C GLN A 226 -2.42 -6.28 17.26
N PRO A 227 -2.94 -5.15 17.77
CA PRO A 227 -2.31 -4.43 18.88
C PRO A 227 -2.20 -5.23 20.18
N ASN A 228 -3.10 -6.19 20.39
CA ASN A 228 -3.12 -7.07 21.56
C ASN A 228 -2.25 -8.33 21.41
N ASP A 229 -1.64 -8.56 20.24
CA ASP A 229 -0.79 -9.72 20.03
C ASP A 229 0.56 -9.51 20.75
N PRO A 230 1.08 -10.50 21.50
CA PRO A 230 2.37 -10.40 22.18
C PRO A 230 3.54 -10.09 21.23
N ASP A 231 3.46 -10.55 19.98
CA ASP A 231 4.46 -10.33 18.93
C ASP A 231 4.13 -9.10 18.06
N SER A 232 3.26 -8.19 18.55
CA SER A 232 2.80 -7.07 17.74
C SER A 232 3.96 -6.17 17.28
N TYR A 233 3.88 -5.69 16.04
CA TYR A 233 4.89 -4.80 15.48
C TYR A 233 4.95 -3.44 16.19
N TYR A 234 3.85 -3.02 16.80
CA TYR A 234 3.77 -1.74 17.50
C TYR A 234 4.72 -1.68 18.69
N GLN A 235 4.74 -2.74 19.49
CA GLN A 235 5.61 -2.85 20.66
C GLN A 235 7.02 -3.32 20.28
N SER A 236 7.12 -4.42 19.52
CA SER A 236 8.42 -5.04 19.19
C SER A 236 9.36 -4.17 18.34
N ARG A 237 8.80 -3.23 17.57
CA ARG A 237 9.56 -2.30 16.72
C ARG A 237 9.42 -0.84 17.14
N GLU A 238 8.87 -0.60 18.33
CA GLU A 238 8.70 0.74 18.90
C GLU A 238 8.02 1.71 17.90
N LEU A 239 7.03 1.25 17.11
CA LEU A 239 6.46 2.07 16.02
C LEU A 239 5.58 3.22 16.51
N VAL A 240 5.11 3.13 17.76
CA VAL A 240 4.17 4.08 18.35
C VAL A 240 4.73 4.51 19.71
N PRO A 241 4.70 5.82 20.05
CA PRO A 241 5.02 6.29 21.40
C PRO A 241 4.21 5.55 22.47
N SER A 242 4.83 5.23 23.61
CA SER A 242 4.24 4.35 24.63
C SER A 242 2.87 4.83 25.15
N ASP A 243 2.68 6.14 25.32
CA ASP A 243 1.44 6.76 25.77
C ASP A 243 0.31 6.77 24.71
N LEU A 244 0.62 6.47 23.45
CA LEU A 244 -0.36 6.32 22.37
C LEU A 244 -0.74 4.86 22.09
N LEU A 245 -0.10 3.89 22.77
CA LEU A 245 -0.41 2.47 22.59
C LEU A 245 -1.83 2.13 23.06
N GLU A 246 -2.33 2.77 24.12
CA GLU A 246 -3.69 2.55 24.60
C GLU A 246 -4.76 2.97 23.58
N ASP A 247 -4.52 4.07 22.86
CA ASP A 247 -5.43 4.51 21.79
C ASP A 247 -5.50 3.48 20.67
N LEU A 248 -4.37 2.83 20.36
CA LEU A 248 -4.26 1.82 19.33
C LEU A 248 -5.10 0.57 19.62
N LEU A 249 -5.31 0.22 20.90
CA LEU A 249 -6.15 -0.91 21.30
C LEU A 249 -7.62 -0.76 20.87
N ARG A 250 -8.05 0.45 20.50
CA ARG A 250 -9.40 0.72 19.98
C ARG A 250 -9.57 0.37 18.51
N ALA A 251 -8.50 -0.04 17.81
CA ALA A 251 -8.57 -0.56 16.45
C ALA A 251 -9.40 -1.85 16.39
N LYS A 252 -10.21 -1.97 15.35
CA LYS A 252 -10.89 -3.21 14.95
C LYS A 252 -10.23 -3.70 13.68
N ILE A 253 -9.52 -4.82 13.76
CA ILE A 253 -8.74 -5.35 12.65
C ILE A 253 -9.21 -6.78 12.36
N VAL A 254 -9.80 -6.97 11.18
CA VAL A 254 -10.18 -8.29 10.68
C VAL A 254 -9.18 -8.71 9.62
N ILE A 255 -8.46 -9.81 9.88
CA ILE A 255 -7.54 -10.42 8.92
C ILE A 255 -8.20 -11.66 8.34
N THR A 256 -8.44 -11.67 7.04
CA THR A 256 -9.15 -12.75 6.36
C THR A 256 -8.47 -13.17 5.07
N ASN A 257 -8.84 -14.34 4.57
CA ASN A 257 -8.43 -14.83 3.25
C ASN A 257 -9.51 -14.52 2.22
N TYR A 258 -9.15 -14.18 0.99
CA TYR A 258 -10.15 -13.83 -0.05
C TYR A 258 -11.16 -14.95 -0.34
N HIS A 259 -10.80 -16.23 -0.17
CA HIS A 259 -11.75 -17.34 -0.35
C HIS A 259 -12.88 -17.32 0.68
N SER A 260 -12.69 -16.64 1.82
CA SER A 260 -13.70 -16.56 2.88
C SER A 260 -14.96 -15.81 2.42
N PHE A 261 -14.82 -14.93 1.42
CA PHE A 261 -15.93 -14.17 0.82
C PHE A 261 -16.83 -15.00 -0.10
N LYS A 262 -16.46 -16.25 -0.42
CA LYS A 262 -17.38 -17.15 -1.14
C LYS A 262 -18.61 -17.42 -0.28
N LEU A 263 -19.80 -17.27 -0.86
CA LEU A 263 -21.06 -17.64 -0.23
C LEU A 263 -21.05 -19.15 0.06
N ARG A 264 -21.38 -19.52 1.29
CA ARG A 264 -21.45 -20.92 1.71
C ARG A 264 -22.89 -21.40 1.71
N GLU A 265 -23.06 -22.72 1.67
CA GLU A 265 -24.36 -23.35 1.88
C GLU A 265 -24.80 -23.14 3.34
N ARG A 266 -26.03 -22.70 3.55
CA ARG A 266 -26.63 -22.53 4.88
C ARG A 266 -27.04 -23.85 5.51
N MET A 267 -27.21 -24.89 4.67
CA MET A 267 -27.67 -26.20 5.07
C MET A 267 -26.92 -27.28 4.27
N GLU A 268 -26.37 -28.27 4.97
CA GLU A 268 -25.80 -29.44 4.32
C GLU A 268 -26.94 -30.37 3.89
N LEU A 269 -27.29 -30.33 2.61
CA LEU A 269 -28.27 -31.23 2.01
C LEU A 269 -27.57 -32.26 1.12
N SER A 270 -27.89 -33.53 1.33
CA SER A 270 -27.59 -34.56 0.36
C SER A 270 -28.34 -34.30 -0.95
N LYS A 271 -27.84 -34.80 -2.08
CA LYS A 271 -28.51 -34.63 -3.39
C LYS A 271 -29.98 -35.07 -3.36
N GLY A 272 -30.26 -36.18 -2.68
CA GLY A 272 -31.63 -36.69 -2.49
C GLY A 272 -32.50 -35.79 -1.61
N GLY A 273 -31.95 -35.29 -0.49
CA GLY A 273 -32.67 -34.36 0.39
C GLY A 273 -32.99 -33.03 -0.29
N ARG A 274 -32.09 -32.53 -1.14
CA ARG A 274 -32.32 -31.33 -1.95
C ARG A 274 -33.42 -31.54 -2.98
N ALA A 275 -33.41 -32.67 -3.70
CA ALA A 275 -34.47 -33.00 -4.67
C ALA A 275 -35.84 -33.14 -4.01
N LEU A 276 -35.89 -33.74 -2.82
CA LEU A 276 -37.11 -33.90 -2.04
C LEU A 276 -37.68 -32.55 -1.55
N LEU A 277 -36.82 -31.67 -1.03
CA LEU A 277 -37.23 -30.34 -0.56
C LEU A 277 -37.60 -29.38 -1.71
N GLN A 278 -36.96 -29.53 -2.87
CA GLN A 278 -37.27 -28.72 -4.06
C GLN A 278 -38.61 -29.14 -4.70
N GLY A 279 -38.94 -30.44 -4.69
CA GLY A 279 -40.16 -30.95 -5.32
C GLY A 279 -40.22 -30.61 -6.81
N ARG A 280 -41.35 -30.05 -7.27
CA ARG A 280 -41.53 -29.54 -8.65
C ARG A 280 -41.42 -28.01 -8.76
N GLY A 281 -40.96 -27.34 -7.70
CA GLY A 281 -40.86 -25.89 -7.63
C GLY A 281 -39.53 -25.34 -8.14
N GLU A 282 -39.33 -24.03 -7.92
CA GLU A 282 -38.08 -23.35 -8.24
C GLU A 282 -36.88 -23.91 -7.48
N ALA A 283 -35.68 -23.68 -8.00
CA ALA A 283 -34.44 -24.16 -7.41
C ALA A 283 -34.26 -23.62 -5.99
N LEU A 284 -33.96 -24.52 -5.06
CA LEU A 284 -33.84 -24.18 -3.64
C LEU A 284 -32.56 -23.35 -3.41
N ASN A 285 -32.72 -22.05 -3.15
CA ASN A 285 -31.59 -21.18 -2.83
C ASN A 285 -31.16 -21.39 -1.38
N THR A 286 -30.13 -22.18 -1.17
CA THR A 286 -29.56 -22.49 0.14
C THR A 286 -28.31 -21.69 0.45
N LEU A 287 -27.82 -20.86 -0.47
CA LEU A 287 -26.62 -20.05 -0.24
C LEU A 287 -26.88 -18.94 0.78
N GLU A 288 -25.83 -18.58 1.51
CA GLU A 288 -25.78 -17.38 2.34
C GLU A 288 -26.14 -16.14 1.51
N THR A 289 -26.83 -15.17 2.13
CA THR A 289 -26.88 -13.82 1.56
C THR A 289 -25.53 -13.12 1.71
N GLU A 290 -25.28 -12.07 0.94
CA GLU A 290 -24.06 -11.26 1.11
C GLU A 290 -23.94 -10.74 2.54
N GLY A 291 -25.03 -10.24 3.15
CA GLY A 291 -25.03 -9.79 4.53
C GLY A 291 -24.63 -10.88 5.54
N GLN A 292 -25.10 -12.12 5.35
CA GLN A 292 -24.71 -13.27 6.18
C GLN A 292 -23.24 -13.62 6.00
N MET A 293 -22.74 -13.57 4.75
CA MET A 293 -21.32 -13.75 4.47
C MET A 293 -20.47 -12.67 5.15
N LEU A 294 -20.85 -11.40 5.08
CA LEU A 294 -20.11 -10.32 5.75
C LEU A 294 -20.12 -10.50 7.26
N GLN A 295 -21.25 -10.89 7.86
CA GLN A 295 -21.34 -11.20 9.30
C GLN A 295 -20.42 -12.38 9.68
N ARG A 296 -20.30 -13.39 8.83
CA ARG A 296 -19.39 -14.53 9.05
C ARG A 296 -17.91 -14.14 8.90
N VAL A 297 -17.58 -13.32 7.90
CA VAL A 297 -16.20 -13.03 7.51
C VAL A 297 -15.60 -11.89 8.33
N MET A 298 -16.39 -10.87 8.66
CA MET A 298 -15.92 -9.66 9.34
C MET A 298 -16.95 -9.12 10.35
N PRO A 299 -17.35 -9.93 11.35
CA PRO A 299 -18.37 -9.54 12.33
C PRO A 299 -18.03 -8.25 13.07
N ASP A 300 -16.74 -8.07 13.44
CA ASP A 300 -16.28 -6.91 14.21
C ASP A 300 -16.34 -5.57 13.47
N LEU A 301 -16.47 -5.61 12.13
CA LEU A 301 -16.59 -4.43 11.29
C LEU A 301 -18.05 -4.10 10.94
N MET A 302 -19.00 -4.96 11.31
CA MET A 302 -20.41 -4.75 11.03
C MET A 302 -20.91 -3.46 11.70
N GLY A 303 -21.59 -2.62 10.93
CA GLY A 303 -22.11 -1.33 11.39
C GLY A 303 -21.06 -0.21 11.49
N MET A 304 -19.78 -0.50 11.27
CA MET A 304 -18.76 0.54 11.16
C MET A 304 -18.85 1.25 9.80
N LYS A 305 -18.66 2.57 9.82
CA LYS A 305 -18.48 3.38 8.61
C LYS A 305 -16.98 3.61 8.37
N ASN A 306 -16.61 3.93 7.13
CA ASN A 306 -15.24 4.29 6.72
C ASN A 306 -14.21 3.19 7.03
N ILE A 307 -14.46 1.95 6.60
CA ILE A 307 -13.52 0.85 6.76
C ILE A 307 -12.35 1.03 5.78
N MET A 308 -11.12 0.90 6.28
CA MET A 308 -9.92 0.88 5.44
C MET A 308 -9.57 -0.56 5.07
N VAL A 309 -9.46 -0.85 3.77
CA VAL A 309 -9.06 -2.17 3.26
C VAL A 309 -7.58 -2.15 2.89
N LEU A 310 -6.81 -3.11 3.41
CA LEU A 310 -5.41 -3.32 3.06
C LEU A 310 -5.25 -4.69 2.38
N ASN A 311 -4.53 -4.71 1.26
CA ASN A 311 -4.28 -5.90 0.43
C ASN A 311 -2.82 -5.94 0.00
#